data_AF-A0A7S2U0N6-F1
#
_entry.id   AF-A0A7S2U0N6-F1
#
_cell.length_a   1.000
_cell.length_b   1.000
_cell.length_c   1.000
_cell.angle_alpha   90.00
_cell.angle_beta   90.00
_cell.angle_gamma   90.00
#
_symmetry.space_group_name_H-M   'P 1'
#
loop_
_entity.id
_entity.type
_entity.pdbx_description
1 polymer ?
#
loop_
_entity_poly.entity_id
_entity_poly.type
_entity_poly.pdbx_seq_one_letter_code
_entity_poly.pdbx_strand_id
1 'polypeptide(L)'
;MFDLISIQMWFHDSIIIERSSIFVSSYINDTYSRFLFSNLIYLNIFSKNNYITFFLNGGEKDGENQITRFNNLLTFYDLIQQSKKKIKTYTIGLAYDEIMVIGGIGDKVYT
;
A
#
# COMPACT_ATOMS: atom_id res chain seq x y z
N MET A 1 -15.82 8.36 20.96
CA MET A 1 -14.56 8.82 21.59
C MET A 1 -13.45 8.17 20.79
N PHE A 2 -12.67 8.95 20.03
CA PHE A 2 -11.57 8.38 19.24
C PHE A 2 -10.41 8.07 20.21
N ASP A 3 -9.99 6.81 20.26
CA ASP A 3 -8.87 6.40 21.11
C ASP A 3 -7.59 7.08 20.66
N LEU A 4 -6.74 7.50 21.60
CA LEU A 4 -5.46 8.17 21.32
C LEU A 4 -4.60 7.41 20.30
N ILE A 5 -4.65 6.07 20.33
CA ILE A 5 -3.95 5.19 19.40
C ILE A 5 -4.44 5.41 17.96
N SER A 6 -5.75 5.57 17.76
CA SER A 6 -6.32 5.83 16.44
C SER A 6 -5.90 7.21 15.89
N ILE A 7 -5.83 8.23 16.74
CA ILE A 7 -5.36 9.57 16.36
C ILE A 7 -3.88 9.53 15.98
N GLN A 8 -3.06 8.79 16.72
CA GLN A 8 -1.64 8.65 16.47
C GLN A 8 -1.34 7.91 15.15
N MET A 9 -2.11 6.85 14.84
CA MET A 9 -2.04 6.15 13.55
C MET A 9 -2.42 7.06 12.39
N TRP A 10 -3.50 7.85 12.51
CA TRP A 10 -3.91 8.79 11.46
C TRP A 10 -2.86 9.87 11.19
N PHE A 11 -2.22 10.39 12.24
CA PHE A 11 -1.14 11.38 12.10
C PHE A 11 0.08 10.79 11.38
N HIS A 12 0.46 9.57 11.76
CA HIS A 12 1.57 8.84 11.13
C HIS A 12 1.31 8.62 9.63
N ASP A 13 0.13 8.13 9.28
CA ASP A 13 -0.27 7.90 7.88
C ASP A 13 -0.31 9.21 7.08
N SER A 14 -0.78 10.30 7.68
CA SER A 14 -0.82 11.63 7.04
C SER A 14 0.59 12.14 6.68
N ILE A 15 1.55 12.05 7.60
CA ILE A 15 2.94 12.49 7.38
C ILE A 15 3.62 11.66 6.27
N ILE A 16 3.30 10.37 6.19
CA ILE A 16 3.86 9.45 5.21
C ILE A 16 3.31 9.75 3.81
N ILE A 17 2.01 10.05 3.71
CA ILE A 17 1.38 10.48 2.47
C ILE A 17 2.00 11.79 1.97
N GLU A 18 2.28 12.75 2.86
CA GLU A 18 3.01 13.98 2.45
C GLU A 18 4.38 13.69 1.84
N ARG A 19 5.06 12.63 2.29
CA ARG A 19 6.33 12.15 1.73
C ARG A 19 6.18 11.25 0.50
N SER A 20 4.98 11.16 -0.07
CA SER A 20 4.65 10.26 -1.20
C SER A 20 5.02 8.80 -0.92
N SER A 21 4.77 8.39 0.31
CA SER A 21 5.02 7.03 0.77
C SER A 21 3.69 6.38 1.18
N ILE A 22 3.65 5.05 1.15
CA ILE A 22 2.53 4.22 1.62
C ILE A 22 3.15 3.03 2.35
N PHE A 23 2.72 2.77 3.59
CA PHE A 23 3.08 1.53 4.29
C PHE A 23 2.01 0.48 4.08
N VAL A 24 2.44 -0.69 3.61
CA VAL A 24 1.65 -1.92 3.48
C VAL A 24 2.10 -2.84 4.60
N SER A 25 1.50 -2.71 5.78
CA SER A 25 1.97 -3.31 7.03
C SER A 25 1.16 -4.53 7.50
N SER A 26 0.16 -4.95 6.72
CA SER A 26 -0.82 -5.95 7.11
C SER A 26 -1.39 -6.68 5.89
N TYR A 27 -2.15 -7.75 6.15
CA TYR A 27 -2.94 -8.45 5.16
C TYR A 27 -3.94 -7.50 4.46
N ILE A 28 -4.18 -7.77 3.17
CA ILE A 28 -4.98 -6.91 2.29
C ILE A 28 -6.45 -7.35 2.34
N ASN A 29 -7.16 -6.92 3.38
CA ASN A 29 -8.62 -7.06 3.43
C ASN A 29 -9.32 -5.90 2.73
N ASP A 30 -10.65 -5.99 2.64
CA ASP A 30 -11.46 -5.01 1.90
C ASP A 30 -11.30 -3.57 2.42
N THR A 31 -11.31 -3.39 3.74
CA THR A 31 -11.15 -2.06 4.36
C THR A 31 -9.77 -1.49 4.10
N TYR A 32 -8.72 -2.29 4.28
CA TYR A 32 -7.35 -1.86 4.08
C TYR A 32 -7.04 -1.60 2.60
N SER A 33 -7.60 -2.42 1.71
CA SER A 33 -7.50 -2.23 0.25
C SER A 33 -8.05 -0.88 -0.16
N ARG A 34 -9.26 -0.52 0.30
CA ARG A 34 -9.87 0.79 -0.01
C ARG A 34 -9.03 1.95 0.49
N PHE A 35 -8.41 1.80 1.67
CA PHE A 35 -7.47 2.80 2.20
C PHE A 35 -6.23 2.94 1.30
N LEU A 36 -5.61 1.82 0.92
CA LEU A 36 -4.45 1.81 0.00
C LEU A 36 -4.80 2.45 -1.35
N PHE A 37 -5.97 2.12 -1.92
CA PHE A 37 -6.42 2.69 -3.20
C PHE A 37 -6.61 4.19 -3.09
N SER A 38 -7.24 4.66 -2.02
CA SER A 38 -7.49 6.08 -1.77
C SER A 38 -6.18 6.85 -1.67
N ASN A 39 -5.19 6.31 -0.94
CA ASN A 39 -3.87 6.92 -0.81
C ASN A 39 -3.12 6.94 -2.15
N LEU A 40 -3.17 5.85 -2.91
CA LEU A 40 -2.53 5.77 -4.23
C LEU A 40 -3.14 6.79 -5.20
N ILE A 41 -4.47 6.91 -5.24
CA ILE A 41 -5.18 7.89 -6.07
C ILE A 41 -4.81 9.32 -5.63
N TYR A 42 -4.86 9.60 -4.34
CA TYR A 42 -4.48 10.89 -3.78
C TYR A 42 -3.05 11.29 -4.20
N LEU A 43 -2.08 10.38 -4.00
CA LEU A 43 -0.69 10.64 -4.36
C LEU A 43 -0.49 10.81 -5.86
N ASN A 44 -1.24 10.07 -6.68
CA ASN A 44 -1.19 10.24 -8.13
C ASN A 44 -1.66 11.61 -8.58
N ILE A 45 -2.70 12.16 -7.95
CA ILE A 45 -3.30 13.44 -8.35
C ILE A 45 -2.56 14.63 -7.74
N PHE A 46 -2.24 14.56 -6.44
CA PHE A 46 -1.86 15.75 -5.66
C PHE A 46 -0.39 15.83 -5.29
N SER A 47 0.33 14.71 -5.17
CA SER A 47 1.74 14.78 -4.81
C SER A 47 2.56 15.43 -5.93
N LYS A 48 3.61 16.19 -5.56
CA LYS A 48 4.56 16.78 -6.52
C LYS A 48 5.68 15.82 -6.91
N ASN A 49 5.86 14.73 -6.17
CA ASN A 49 6.93 13.76 -6.44
C ASN A 49 6.60 12.95 -7.69
N ASN A 50 7.61 12.62 -8.49
CA ASN A 50 7.45 11.77 -9.67
C ASN A 50 7.45 10.26 -9.35
N TYR A 51 7.55 9.91 -8.06
CA TYR A 51 7.48 8.54 -7.57
C TYR A 51 6.58 8.43 -6.33
N ILE A 52 6.09 7.21 -6.10
CA ILE A 52 5.42 6.78 -4.88
C ILE A 52 6.21 5.61 -4.30
N THR A 53 6.49 5.66 -3.01
CA THR A 53 7.26 4.61 -2.32
C THR A 53 6.34 3.74 -1.49
N PHE A 54 6.38 2.44 -1.71
CA PHE A 54 5.69 1.44 -0.91
C PHE A 54 6.68 0.78 0.04
N PHE A 55 6.38 0.81 1.33
CA PHE A 55 7.09 0.06 2.35
C PHE A 55 6.26 -1.16 2.73
N LEU A 56 6.82 -2.35 2.51
CA LEU A 56 6.09 -3.61 2.58
C LEU A 56 6.53 -4.40 3.80
N ASN A 57 5.57 -4.78 4.63
CA ASN A 57 5.76 -5.66 5.78
C ASN A 57 4.43 -6.37 6.07
N GLY A 58 4.34 -7.68 5.94
CA GLY A 58 3.14 -8.36 6.40
C GLY A 58 3.28 -9.86 6.40
N GLY A 59 2.55 -10.48 7.32
CA GLY A 59 2.52 -11.92 7.54
C GLY A 59 1.46 -12.63 6.72
N GLU A 60 1.56 -13.96 6.66
CA GLU A 60 0.52 -14.83 6.15
C GLU A 60 -0.77 -14.64 6.95
N LYS A 61 -1.92 -14.73 6.26
CA LYS A 61 -3.21 -14.75 6.93
C LYS A 61 -4.12 -15.81 6.31
N ASP A 62 -4.46 -16.78 7.15
CA ASP A 62 -5.48 -17.78 6.87
C ASP A 62 -6.89 -17.26 7.15
N GLY A 63 -7.87 -17.71 6.37
CA GLY A 63 -9.30 -17.58 6.68
C GLY A 63 -10.07 -16.42 6.03
N GLU A 64 -9.44 -15.60 5.17
CA GLU A 64 -10.18 -14.62 4.34
C GLU A 64 -10.61 -15.19 2.98
N ASN A 65 -11.69 -14.61 2.43
CA ASN A 65 -12.22 -15.02 1.13
C ASN A 65 -11.21 -14.75 0.01
N GLN A 66 -10.70 -15.83 -0.60
CA GLN A 66 -9.71 -15.78 -1.67
C GLN A 66 -10.18 -14.95 -2.88
N ILE A 67 -11.47 -14.98 -3.20
CA ILE A 67 -12.03 -14.20 -4.33
C ILE A 67 -11.92 -12.71 -4.06
N THR A 68 -12.25 -12.28 -2.86
CA THR A 68 -12.15 -10.87 -2.45
C THR A 68 -10.70 -10.40 -2.46
N ARG A 69 -9.78 -11.21 -1.90
CA ARG A 69 -8.34 -10.92 -1.92
C ARG A 69 -7.81 -10.76 -3.35
N PHE A 70 -8.17 -11.69 -4.24
CA PHE A 70 -7.78 -11.64 -5.65
C PHE A 70 -8.32 -10.38 -6.36
N ASN A 71 -9.60 -10.06 -6.18
CA ASN A 71 -10.20 -8.85 -6.78
C ASN A 71 -9.53 -7.56 -6.29
N ASN A 72 -9.19 -7.49 -5.00
CA ASN A 72 -8.48 -6.35 -4.43
C ASN A 72 -7.06 -6.23 -4.98
N LEU A 73 -6.33 -7.35 -5.10
CA LEU A 73 -5.01 -7.35 -5.72
C LEU A 73 -5.06 -6.93 -7.19
N LEU A 74 -6.03 -7.42 -7.97
CA LEU A 74 -6.21 -7.04 -9.37
C LEU A 74 -6.53 -5.54 -9.51
N THR A 75 -7.44 -5.04 -8.67
CA THR A 75 -7.76 -3.61 -8.62
C THR A 75 -6.53 -2.77 -8.29
N PHE A 76 -5.73 -3.21 -7.32
CA PHE A 76 -4.49 -2.55 -6.96
C PHE A 76 -3.49 -2.51 -8.12
N TYR A 77 -3.33 -3.64 -8.82
CA TYR A 77 -2.48 -3.75 -9.99
C TYR A 77 -2.91 -2.78 -11.09
N ASP A 78 -4.20 -2.73 -11.42
CA ASP A 78 -4.74 -1.82 -12.43
C ASP A 78 -4.51 -0.35 -12.07
N LEU A 79 -4.68 0.02 -10.80
CA LEU A 79 -4.41 1.37 -10.32
C LEU A 79 -2.93 1.74 -10.43
N ILE A 80 -2.01 0.80 -10.16
CA ILE A 80 -0.57 1.04 -10.37
C ILE A 80 -0.27 1.21 -11.85
N GLN A 81 -0.80 0.37 -12.74
CA GLN A 81 -0.54 0.49 -14.18
C GLN A 81 -1.04 1.82 -14.76
N GLN A 82 -2.11 2.38 -14.19
CA GLN A 82 -2.63 3.70 -14.57
C GLN A 82 -1.87 4.86 -13.89
N SER A 83 -1.00 4.57 -12.93
CA SER A 83 -0.22 5.59 -12.24
C SER A 83 0.73 6.29 -13.21
N LYS A 84 0.73 7.63 -13.17
CA LYS A 84 1.71 8.45 -13.91
C LYS A 84 3.05 8.57 -13.18
N LYS A 85 3.17 7.96 -12.01
CA LYS A 85 4.32 8.06 -11.11
C LYS A 85 5.04 6.73 -11.05
N LYS A 86 6.37 6.77 -10.91
CA LYS A 86 7.16 5.57 -10.71
C LYS A 86 6.82 4.95 -9.37
N ILE A 87 6.54 3.65 -9.33
CA ILE A 87 6.29 2.94 -8.08
C ILE A 87 7.60 2.30 -7.62
N LYS A 88 8.05 2.63 -6.42
CA LYS A 88 9.21 2.02 -5.76
C LYS A 88 8.73 1.16 -4.61
N THR A 89 9.29 -0.04 -4.45
CA THR A 89 8.92 -0.95 -3.36
C THR A 89 10.14 -1.28 -2.51
N TYR A 90 9.95 -1.28 -1.18
CA TYR A 90 10.95 -1.67 -0.20
C TYR A 90 10.33 -2.65 0.79
N THR A 91 10.82 -3.88 0.83
CA THR A 91 10.39 -4.84 1.84
C THR A 91 11.18 -4.61 3.12
N ILE A 92 10.49 -4.27 4.20
CA ILE A 92 11.06 -4.07 5.54
C ILE A 92 10.49 -5.19 6.43
N GLY A 93 11.18 -6.33 6.46
CA GLY A 93 10.74 -7.51 7.21
C GLY A 93 10.26 -8.62 6.29
N LEU A 94 9.06 -9.13 6.54
CA LEU A 94 8.49 -10.25 5.78
C LEU A 94 7.45 -9.75 4.77
N ALA A 95 7.35 -10.42 3.63
CA ALA A 95 6.31 -10.17 2.63
C ALA A 95 5.84 -11.51 2.07
N TYR A 96 4.59 -11.85 2.36
CA TYR A 96 3.92 -13.05 1.88
C TYR A 96 2.74 -12.70 0.96
N ASP A 97 2.25 -13.69 0.21
CA ASP A 97 1.04 -13.62 -0.62
C ASP A 97 0.95 -12.35 -1.49
N GLU A 98 -0.14 -11.57 -1.36
CA GLU A 98 -0.41 -10.38 -2.15
C GLU A 98 0.64 -9.29 -1.92
N ILE A 99 1.20 -9.19 -0.72
CA ILE A 99 2.24 -8.19 -0.40
C ILE A 99 3.50 -8.47 -1.21
N MET A 100 3.84 -9.75 -1.41
CA MET A 100 4.96 -10.13 -2.28
C MET A 100 4.67 -9.77 -3.75
N VAL A 101 3.42 -9.96 -4.20
CA VAL A 101 3.01 -9.54 -5.55
C VAL A 101 3.14 -8.02 -5.70
N ILE A 102 2.67 -7.24 -4.73
CA ILE A 102 2.84 -5.79 -4.70
C ILE A 102 4.32 -5.41 -4.79
N GLY A 103 5.19 -6.10 -4.04
CA GLY A 103 6.63 -5.92 -4.11
C GLY A 103 7.21 -6.14 -5.50
N GLY A 104 6.68 -7.12 -6.23
CA GLY A 104 7.08 -7.44 -7.60
C GLY A 104 6.62 -6.43 -8.67
N ILE A 105 5.58 -5.63 -8.40
CA ILE A 105 5.06 -4.64 -9.36
C ILE A 105 5.94 -3.39 -9.43
N GLY A 106 6.58 -3.01 -8.32
CA GLY A 106 7.43 -1.82 -8.26
C GLY A 106 8.73 -1.95 -9.04
N ASP A 107 9.27 -0.81 -9.51
CA ASP A 107 10.66 -0.71 -9.96
C ASP A 107 11.57 -1.12 -8.80
N LYS A 108 12.24 -2.27 -8.93
CA LYS A 108 13.18 -2.75 -7.93
C LYS A 108 14.36 -1.77 -7.85
N VAL A 109 14.41 -1.02 -6.75
CA VAL A 109 15.60 -0.23 -6.41
C VAL A 109 16.55 -1.17 -5.68
N TYR A 110 17.48 -1.79 -6.41
CA TYR A 110 18.58 -2.51 -5.80
C TYR A 110 19.48 -1.50 -5.09
N THR A 111 19.59 -1.62 -3.77
CA THR A 111 20.66 -0.99 -2.97
C THR A 111 21.97 -1.70 -3.21
#